data_AF-A0A7J3TWZ5-F1
#
_entry.id   AF-A0A7J3TWZ5-F1
#
_cell.length_a   1.000
_cell.length_b   1.000
_cell.length_c   1.000
_cell.angle_alpha   90.00
_cell.angle_beta   90.00
_cell.angle_gamma   90.00
#
_symmetry.space_group_name_H-M   'P 1'
#
loop_
_entity.id
_entity.type
_entity.pdbx_description
1 polymer ?
#
loop_
_entity_poly.entity_id
_entity_poly.type
_entity_poly.pdbx_seq_one_letter_code
_entity_poly.pdbx_strand_id
1 'polypeptide(L)' 'MSIESKRKIVKGITQVFEEIGIPKEAVEIIIYEAPKTNWASGGELHSDSEKLAKIKVP' A
#
# COMPACT_ATOMS: atom_id res chain seq x y z
N MET A 1 7.84 -0.70 3.44
CA MET A 1 7.49 -2.12 3.23
C MET A 1 8.68 -2.89 2.68
N SER A 2 8.83 -4.21 2.96
CA SER A 2 9.93 -5.02 2.40
C SER A 2 9.70 -5.32 0.90
N ILE A 3 10.77 -5.67 0.16
CA ILE A 3 10.64 -6.09 -1.25
C ILE A 3 9.79 -7.36 -1.37
N GLU A 4 9.92 -8.31 -0.44
CA GLU A 4 9.13 -9.53 -0.44
C GLU A 4 7.62 -9.25 -0.31
N SER A 5 7.24 -8.35 0.59
CA SER A 5 5.85 -7.91 0.71
C SER A 5 5.35 -7.23 -0.57
N LYS A 6 6.18 -6.37 -1.19
CA LYS A 6 5.84 -5.75 -2.49
C LYS A 6 5.59 -6.81 -3.57
N ARG A 7 6.43 -7.85 -3.65
CA ARG A 7 6.25 -8.98 -4.61
C ARG A 7 4.93 -9.72 -4.38
N LYS A 8 4.59 -9.99 -3.12
CA LYS A 8 3.33 -10.67 -2.78
C LYS A 8 2.11 -9.83 -3.17
N ILE A 9 2.16 -8.52 -2.91
CA ILE A 9 1.08 -7.58 -3.27
C ILE A 9 0.88 -7.50 -4.77
N VAL A 10 1.93 -7.24 -5.56
CA VAL A 10 1.77 -7.12 -7.01
C VAL A 10 1.21 -8.40 -7.61
N LYS A 11 1.68 -9.57 -7.17
CA LYS A 11 1.18 -10.88 -7.65
C LYS A 11 -0.31 -11.06 -7.31
N GLY A 12 -0.68 -10.78 -6.06
CA GLY A 12 -2.07 -10.95 -5.61
C GLY A 12 -3.04 -10.01 -6.33
N ILE A 13 -2.68 -8.73 -6.48
CA ILE A 13 -3.51 -7.74 -7.18
C ILE A 13 -3.67 -8.12 -8.65
N THR A 14 -2.58 -8.46 -9.35
CA THR A 14 -2.65 -8.90 -10.76
C THR A 14 -3.57 -10.11 -10.94
N GLN A 15 -3.51 -11.09 -10.03
CA GLN A 15 -4.37 -12.27 -10.10
C GLN A 15 -5.87 -11.92 -10.02
N VAL A 16 -6.26 -10.96 -9.18
CA VAL A 16 -7.66 -10.50 -9.10
C VAL A 16 -8.15 -9.93 -10.44
N PHE A 17 -7.28 -9.24 -11.18
CA PHE A 17 -7.60 -8.74 -12.52
C PHE A 17 -7.73 -9.88 -13.55
N GLU A 18 -6.86 -10.88 -13.49
CA GLU A 18 -6.96 -12.09 -14.32
C GLU A 18 -8.28 -12.84 -14.07
N GLU A 19 -8.71 -12.95 -12.82
CA GLU A 19 -9.98 -13.61 -12.43
C GLU A 19 -11.23 -12.95 -13.02
N ILE A 20 -11.17 -11.64 -13.32
CA ILE A 20 -12.26 -10.90 -13.99
C ILE A 20 -12.04 -10.76 -15.51
N GLY A 21 -11.09 -11.50 -16.07
CA GLY A 21 -10.86 -11.59 -17.52
C GLY A 21 -9.93 -10.52 -18.09
N ILE A 22 -9.21 -9.77 -17.25
CA ILE A 22 -8.20 -8.79 -17.70
C ILE A 22 -6.83 -9.50 -17.76
N PRO A 23 -6.17 -9.55 -18.94
CA PRO A 23 -4.86 -10.20 -19.04
C PRO A 23 -3.82 -9.45 -18.21
N LYS A 24 -2.92 -10.18 -17.54
CA LYS A 24 -1.86 -9.58 -16.71
C LYS A 24 -0.98 -8.58 -17.45
N GLU A 25 -0.80 -8.73 -18.75
CA GLU A 25 -0.03 -7.82 -19.60
C GLU A 25 -0.68 -6.43 -19.72
N ALA A 26 -1.98 -6.32 -19.45
CA ALA A 26 -2.72 -5.06 -19.43
C ALA A 26 -2.76 -4.40 -18.03
N VAL A 27 -2.13 -5.02 -17.02
CA VAL A 27 -2.15 -4.55 -15.62
C VAL A 27 -0.79 -3.94 -15.27
N GLU A 28 -0.77 -2.63 -15.00
CA GLU A 28 0.38 -1.91 -14.45
C GLU A 28 0.09 -1.51 -13.00
N ILE A 29 1.02 -1.80 -12.08
CA ILE A 29 0.87 -1.52 -10.65
C ILE A 29 1.97 -0.54 -10.21
N ILE A 30 1.55 0.63 -9.73
CA ILE A 30 2.42 1.63 -9.13
C ILE A 30 2.22 1.60 -7.62
N ILE A 31 3.25 1.19 -6.87
CA ILE A 31 3.25 1.26 -5.40
C ILE A 31 3.84 2.60 -4.98
N TYR A 32 2.97 3.50 -4.54
CA TYR A 32 3.36 4.78 -3.95
C TYR A 32 3.32 4.69 -2.42
N GLU A 33 4.49 4.73 -1.79
CA GLU A 33 4.61 4.88 -0.33
C GLU A 33 4.91 6.35 -0.06
N ALA A 34 3.99 7.06 0.60
CA ALA A 34 4.32 8.38 1.10
C ALA A 34 4.48 8.38 2.62
N PRO A 35 5.61 8.90 3.13
CA PRO A 35 5.91 8.91 4.56
C PRO A 35 4.81 9.63 5.34
N LYS A 36 4.51 9.18 6.56
CA LYS A 36 3.53 9.84 7.45
C LYS A 36 3.88 11.31 7.74
N THR A 37 5.15 11.68 7.64
CA THR A 37 5.63 13.08 7.73
C THR A 37 5.14 13.97 6.60
N ASN A 38 4.62 13.38 5.52
CA ASN A 38 4.13 14.10 4.35
C ASN A 38 2.59 14.05 4.27
N TRP A 39 1.92 13.53 5.30
CA TRP A 39 0.47 13.29 5.34
C TRP A 39 -0.10 14.01 6.56
N ALA A 40 -1.21 14.71 6.40
CA ALA A 40 -1.87 15.41 7.49
C ALA A 40 -3.39 15.21 7.49
N SER A 41 -4.02 15.31 8.65
CA SER A 41 -5.48 15.37 8.79
C SER A 41 -5.83 16.23 10.00
N GLY A 42 -6.84 17.09 9.86
CA GLY A 42 -7.24 17.99 10.96
C GLY A 42 -6.17 19.00 11.39
N GLY A 43 -5.16 19.27 10.55
CA GLY A 43 -4.04 20.15 10.88
C GLY A 43 -2.85 19.48 11.56
N GLU A 44 -2.89 18.16 11.77
CA GLU A 44 -1.80 17.41 12.41
C GLU A 44 -1.13 16.44 11.41
N LEU A 45 0.20 16.32 11.47
CA LEU A 45 0.91 15.30 10.70
C LEU A 45 0.62 13.91 11.27
N HIS A 46 0.47 12.93 10.39
CA HIS A 46 0.28 11.54 10.80
C HIS A 46 1.53 10.95 11.49
N SER A 47 2.70 11.58 11.33
CA SER A 47 3.91 11.26 12.07
C SER A 47 3.82 11.60 13.55
N ASP A 48 3.04 12.63 13.90
CA ASP A 48 3.01 13.22 15.24
C ASP A 48 1.95 12.54 16.12
N SER A 49 1.02 11.81 15.49
CA SER A 49 -0.03 11.06 16.16
C SER A 49 0.52 9.80 16.84
N GLU A 50 0.80 9.86 18.14
CA GLU A 50 1.06 8.67 18.98
C GLU A 50 -0.05 7.61 18.88
N LYS A 51 -1.28 8.02 18.51
CA LYS A 51 -2.45 7.14 18.39
C LYS A 51 -2.33 6.14 17.24
N LEU A 52 -1.51 6.41 16.21
CA LEU A 52 -1.29 5.49 15.08
C LEU A 52 -0.06 4.59 15.26
N ALA A 53 0.83 4.90 16.20
CA ALA A 53 2.04 4.11 16.46
C ALA A 53 1.74 2.79 17.21
N LYS A 54 0.57 2.68 17.85
CA LYS A 54 0.17 1.51 18.66
C LYS A 54 -0.59 0.42 17.89
N ILE A 55 -0.86 0.62 16.59
CA ILE A 55 -1.51 -0.41 15.77
C ILE A 55 -0.45 -1.40 15.32
N LYS A 56 -0.35 -2.53 16.01
CA LYS A 56 0.46 -3.67 15.60
C LYS A 56 -0.19 -4.29 14.37
N VAL A 57 0.41 -4.07 13.20
CA VAL A 57 0.00 -4.75 11.96
C VAL A 57 0.57 -6.18 12.02
N PRO A 58 -0.25 -7.23 11.84
CA PRO A 58 0.23 -8.61 11.78
C PRO A 58 1.17 -8.87 10.60
#